data_AF-A0A6I5XB00-F1
#
_entry.id   AF-A0A6I5XB00-F1
#
_cell.length_a   1.000
_cell.length_b   1.000
_cell.length_c   1.000
_cell.angle_alpha   90.00
_cell.angle_beta   90.00
_cell.angle_gamma   90.00
#
_symmetry.space_group_name_H-M   'P 1'
#
loop_
_entity.id
_entity.type
_entity.pdbx_description
1 polymer ?
#
loop_
_entity_poly.entity_id
_entity_poly.type
_entity_poly.pdbx_seq_one_letter_code
_entity_poly.pdbx_strand_id
1 'polypeptide(L)'
;MSVRVMSVRVISVRVVAAGVVALALAGCSSAAPAPSSTASPAQQLAAARTTLEQSPAVSLDLEATGLPSKAVGVSAAKGTGLFSPPSFKGTLNATVSGITGTVDVIAVDQDVYLKFFTPGYAKIDPKTYGAPNPAQLVQPPDRDHQSDQQDRAPGRRGQGP
;
A
#
# COMPACT_ATOMS: atom_id res chain seq x y z
N MET A 1 8.68 28.88 65.04
CA MET A 1 8.49 28.09 63.81
C MET A 1 8.60 26.63 64.25
N SER A 2 7.48 25.99 64.58
CA SER A 2 7.44 24.74 65.35
C SER A 2 6.72 23.65 64.57
N VAL A 3 7.34 22.47 64.51
CA VAL A 3 6.84 21.25 63.86
C VAL A 3 5.67 20.66 64.64
N ARG A 4 4.64 20.17 63.96
CA ARG A 4 3.73 19.13 64.49
C ARG A 4 3.69 17.96 63.51
N VAL A 5 4.32 16.87 63.93
CA VAL A 5 4.19 15.53 63.37
C VAL A 5 2.80 15.00 63.77
N MET A 6 2.04 14.46 62.83
CA MET A 6 0.88 13.63 63.13
C MET A 6 1.00 12.30 62.40
N SER A 7 1.28 11.25 63.17
CA SER A 7 1.30 9.85 62.76
C SER A 7 -0.07 9.38 62.30
N VAL A 8 -0.17 8.64 61.19
CA VAL A 8 -1.24 7.63 61.01
C VAL A 8 -0.70 6.41 60.24
N ARG A 9 -0.47 5.35 61.04
CA ARG A 9 -0.62 3.90 60.80
C ARG A 9 0.05 3.25 59.59
N VAL A 10 1.14 2.55 59.90
CA VAL A 10 1.67 1.42 59.15
C VAL A 10 0.59 0.33 59.09
N ILE A 11 -0.02 0.13 57.92
CA ILE A 11 -0.77 -1.08 57.61
C ILE A 11 0.07 -1.88 56.63
N SER A 12 0.78 -2.86 57.17
CA SER A 12 1.45 -3.90 56.42
C SER A 12 0.41 -4.74 55.68
N VAL A 13 0.26 -4.54 54.37
CA VAL A 13 -0.36 -5.56 53.50
C VAL A 13 0.75 -6.20 52.69
N ARG A 14 1.06 -7.43 53.10
CA ARG A 14 1.93 -8.36 52.39
C ARG A 14 1.26 -8.79 51.07
N VAL A 15 2.09 -8.88 50.03
CA VAL A 15 1.96 -9.77 48.87
C VAL A 15 0.75 -9.53 47.96
N VAL A 16 0.96 -8.78 46.87
CA VAL A 16 0.53 -9.17 45.50
C VAL A 16 1.51 -8.55 44.49
N ALA A 17 2.78 -8.98 44.53
CA ALA A 17 3.77 -8.66 43.49
C ALA A 17 3.79 -9.74 42.38
N ALA A 18 2.62 -10.30 42.05
CA ALA A 18 2.48 -11.39 41.07
C ALA A 18 1.45 -11.09 39.96
N GLY A 19 0.94 -9.85 39.87
CA GLY A 19 -0.11 -9.50 38.90
C GLY A 19 0.39 -8.89 37.59
N VAL A 20 1.54 -8.22 37.58
CA VAL A 20 1.93 -7.34 36.46
C VAL A 20 2.66 -8.08 35.34
N VAL A 21 3.27 -9.25 35.61
CA VAL A 21 3.99 -10.03 34.58
C VAL A 21 3.05 -10.88 33.73
N ALA A 22 1.82 -11.17 34.19
CA ALA A 22 0.86 -11.99 33.44
C ALA A 22 0.21 -11.25 32.25
N LEU A 23 0.25 -9.92 32.20
CA LEU A 23 -0.32 -9.15 31.09
C LEU A 23 0.59 -9.09 29.84
N ALA A 24 1.85 -9.51 29.95
CA ALA A 24 2.77 -9.52 28.81
C ALA A 24 2.62 -10.76 27.90
N LEU A 25 1.89 -11.80 28.33
CA LEU A 25 1.70 -13.05 27.57
C LEU A 25 0.33 -13.18 26.87
N ALA A 26 -0.57 -12.20 27.00
CA ALA A 26 -1.88 -12.20 26.34
C ALA A 26 -1.83 -11.80 24.84
N GLY A 27 -0.63 -11.74 24.24
CA GLY A 27 -0.44 -11.33 22.85
C GLY A 27 -0.57 -12.43 21.80
N CYS A 28 -0.74 -13.71 22.19
CA CYS A 28 -0.72 -14.80 21.20
C CYS A 28 -1.66 -15.99 21.49
N SER A 29 -2.69 -15.84 22.34
CA SER A 29 -3.69 -16.90 22.52
C SER A 29 -5.10 -16.31 22.45
N SER A 30 -5.84 -16.77 21.44
CA SER A 30 -7.28 -16.60 21.19
C SER A 30 -8.01 -15.70 22.20
N ALA A 31 -7.96 -14.39 21.97
CA ALA A 31 -8.70 -13.42 22.76
C ALA A 31 -10.20 -13.58 22.54
N ALA A 32 -10.98 -13.45 23.62
CA ALA A 32 -12.44 -13.41 23.60
C ALA A 32 -12.94 -12.39 22.54
N PRO A 33 -14.14 -12.61 21.94
CA PRO A 33 -14.61 -11.77 20.84
C PRO A 33 -14.56 -10.31 21.23
N ALA A 34 -13.73 -9.53 20.52
CA ALA A 34 -13.84 -8.08 20.56
C ALA A 34 -15.29 -7.70 20.22
N PRO A 35 -15.86 -6.63 20.82
CA PRO A 35 -17.16 -6.15 20.39
C PRO A 35 -17.12 -5.98 18.87
N SER A 36 -17.99 -6.71 18.17
CA SER A 36 -18.11 -6.62 16.73
C SER A 36 -18.36 -5.16 16.38
N SER A 37 -17.54 -4.62 15.47
CA SER A 37 -17.81 -3.31 14.87
C SER A 37 -19.28 -3.24 14.49
N THR A 38 -20.00 -2.23 14.99
CA THR A 38 -21.40 -1.97 14.61
C THR A 38 -21.51 -1.52 13.15
N ALA A 39 -20.40 -1.18 12.50
CA ALA A 39 -20.34 -0.84 11.10
C ALA A 39 -20.46 -2.08 10.21
N SER A 40 -21.34 -2.00 9.22
CA SER A 40 -21.50 -3.00 8.16
C SER A 40 -20.19 -3.24 7.39
N PRO A 41 -20.01 -4.40 6.73
CA PRO A 41 -18.84 -4.66 5.89
C PRO A 41 -18.58 -3.57 4.84
N ALA A 42 -19.64 -3.01 4.25
CA ALA A 42 -19.53 -1.94 3.27
C ALA A 42 -18.95 -0.65 3.89
N GLN A 43 -19.36 -0.28 5.10
CA GLN A 43 -18.83 0.88 5.81
C GLN A 43 -17.35 0.69 6.18
N GLN A 44 -16.95 -0.53 6.55
CA GLN A 44 -15.55 -0.82 6.85
C GLN A 44 -14.66 -0.71 5.60
N LEU A 45 -15.11 -1.25 4.46
CA LEU A 45 -14.37 -1.13 3.20
C LEU A 45 -14.28 0.33 2.72
N ALA A 46 -15.36 1.11 2.88
CA ALA A 46 -15.35 2.54 2.56
C ALA A 46 -14.34 3.30 3.43
N ALA A 47 -14.27 3.02 4.74
CA ALA A 47 -13.28 3.65 5.62
C ALA A 47 -11.83 3.26 5.27
N ALA A 48 -11.60 2.00 4.91
CA ALA A 48 -10.30 1.53 4.44
C ALA A 48 -9.89 2.21 3.14
N ARG A 49 -10.83 2.37 2.20
CA ARG A 49 -10.62 3.10 0.94
C ARG A 49 -10.24 4.56 1.21
N THR A 50 -10.98 5.27 2.06
CA THR A 50 -10.65 6.66 2.43
C THR A 50 -9.24 6.76 3.02
N THR A 51 -8.87 5.83 3.90
CA THR A 51 -7.52 5.77 4.46
C THR A 51 -6.45 5.59 3.38
N LEU A 52 -6.71 4.71 2.41
CA LEU A 52 -5.79 4.45 1.30
C LEU A 52 -5.64 5.68 0.39
N GLU A 53 -6.75 6.35 0.05
CA GLU A 53 -6.77 7.54 -0.81
C GLU A 53 -6.10 8.77 -0.17
N GLN A 54 -6.10 8.87 1.16
CA GLN A 54 -5.42 9.93 1.90
C GLN A 54 -3.92 9.66 2.10
N SER A 55 -3.45 8.44 1.84
CA SER A 55 -2.05 8.09 1.98
C SER A 55 -1.23 8.70 0.85
N PRO A 56 -0.04 9.28 1.11
CA PRO A 56 0.84 9.75 0.04
C PRO A 56 1.44 8.60 -0.78
N ALA A 57 1.54 7.41 -0.18
CA ALA A 57 2.22 6.26 -0.76
C ALA A 57 1.64 4.93 -0.26
N VAL A 58 1.87 3.86 -1.02
CA VAL A 58 1.56 2.48 -0.62
C VAL A 58 2.78 1.62 -0.91
N SER A 59 3.17 0.78 0.03
CA SER A 59 4.14 -0.29 -0.22
C SER A 59 3.40 -1.61 -0.40
N LEU A 60 3.77 -2.34 -1.45
CA LEU A 60 3.17 -3.61 -1.81
C LEU A 60 4.24 -4.71 -1.75
N ASP A 61 3.86 -5.84 -1.20
CA ASP A 61 4.57 -7.11 -1.28
C ASP A 61 3.56 -8.15 -1.75
N LEU A 62 3.72 -8.61 -2.99
CA LEU A 62 2.79 -9.47 -3.71
C LEU A 62 3.49 -10.78 -4.05
N GLU A 63 2.78 -11.89 -3.84
CA GLU A 63 3.22 -13.22 -4.22
C GLU A 63 2.04 -13.97 -4.84
N ALA A 64 2.29 -14.62 -5.98
CA ALA A 64 1.30 -15.40 -6.69
C ALA A 64 1.64 -16.89 -6.59
N THR A 65 0.66 -17.69 -6.21
CA THR A 65 0.76 -19.16 -6.16
C THR A 65 -0.16 -19.78 -7.21
N GLY A 66 0.19 -20.96 -7.71
CA GLY A 66 -0.63 -21.69 -8.68
C GLY A 66 -0.69 -21.07 -10.08
N LEU A 67 0.30 -20.26 -10.47
CA LEU A 67 0.37 -19.70 -11.82
C LEU A 67 0.57 -20.83 -12.86
N PRO A 68 -0.19 -20.85 -13.98
CA PRO A 68 0.03 -21.81 -15.04
C PRO A 68 1.42 -21.64 -15.66
N SER A 69 2.10 -22.75 -15.94
CA SER A 69 3.52 -22.80 -16.34
C SER A 69 3.88 -22.07 -17.64
N LYS A 70 2.88 -21.68 -18.43
CA LYS A 70 3.05 -20.96 -19.71
C LYS A 70 2.56 -19.51 -19.67
N ALA A 71 2.16 -19.00 -18.50
CA ALA A 71 1.75 -17.60 -18.39
C ALA A 71 2.98 -16.69 -18.48
N VAL A 72 2.90 -15.68 -19.35
CA VAL A 72 3.67 -14.45 -19.16
C VAL A 72 3.10 -13.81 -17.91
N GLY A 73 3.92 -13.67 -16.88
CA GLY A 73 3.39 -13.34 -15.57
C GLY A 73 4.44 -12.85 -14.60
N VAL A 74 3.96 -12.11 -13.61
CA VAL A 74 4.71 -11.68 -12.44
C VAL A 74 4.36 -12.61 -11.29
N SER A 75 5.32 -13.40 -10.82
CA SER A 75 5.12 -14.35 -9.71
C SER A 75 5.32 -13.70 -8.34
N ALA A 76 6.08 -12.62 -8.28
CA ALA A 76 6.21 -11.80 -7.09
C ALA A 76 6.51 -10.35 -7.46
N ALA A 77 6.09 -9.41 -6.62
CA ALA A 77 6.38 -7.99 -6.79
C ALA A 77 6.55 -7.34 -5.43
N LYS A 78 7.62 -6.54 -5.29
CA LYS A 78 7.84 -5.70 -4.13
C LYS A 78 8.15 -4.29 -4.56
N GLY A 79 7.42 -3.31 -4.03
CA GLY A 79 7.65 -1.93 -4.42
C GLY A 79 6.79 -0.92 -3.68
N THR A 80 6.98 0.33 -4.04
CA THR A 80 6.23 1.47 -3.50
C THR A 80 5.59 2.23 -4.65
N GLY A 81 4.30 2.52 -4.51
CA GLY A 81 3.56 3.40 -5.40
C GLY A 81 3.21 4.73 -4.75
N LEU A 82 3.20 5.79 -5.56
CA LEU A 82 2.72 7.12 -5.19
C LEU A 82 1.51 7.48 -6.04
N PHE A 83 0.52 8.17 -5.46
CA PHE A 83 -0.72 8.53 -6.15
C PHE A 83 -0.61 9.81 -7.02
N SER A 84 0.38 10.66 -6.74
CA SER A 84 0.52 11.96 -7.40
C SER A 84 2.00 12.40 -7.53
N PRO A 85 2.58 12.37 -8.74
CA PRO A 85 2.05 11.71 -9.94
C PRO A 85 1.94 10.18 -9.70
N PRO A 86 0.98 9.50 -10.36
CA PRO A 86 0.92 8.04 -10.34
C PRO A 86 2.27 7.44 -10.73
N SER A 87 2.88 6.71 -9.82
CA SER A 87 4.19 6.12 -10.04
C SER A 87 4.38 4.87 -9.22
N PHE A 88 5.25 3.98 -9.68
CA PHE A 88 5.63 2.76 -9.00
C PHE A 88 7.12 2.52 -9.16
N LYS A 89 7.81 2.17 -8.08
CA LYS A 89 9.20 1.72 -8.10
C LYS A 89 9.33 0.43 -7.31
N GLY A 90 9.96 -0.57 -7.91
CA GLY A 90 10.11 -1.85 -7.24
C GLY A 90 10.86 -2.88 -8.06
N THR A 91 10.72 -4.12 -7.61
CA THR A 91 11.35 -5.30 -8.18
C THR A 91 10.26 -6.34 -8.43
N LEU A 92 10.30 -6.96 -9.61
CA LEU A 92 9.35 -7.96 -10.08
C LEU A 92 10.09 -9.26 -10.38
N ASN A 93 9.54 -10.40 -9.97
CA ASN A 93 9.92 -11.69 -10.53
C ASN A 93 9.00 -11.95 -11.73
N ALA A 94 9.54 -11.80 -12.93
CA ALA A 94 8.78 -11.92 -14.16
C ALA A 94 9.26 -13.11 -15.00
N THR A 95 8.32 -13.76 -15.68
CA THR A 95 8.59 -14.77 -16.69
C THR A 95 8.22 -14.23 -18.06
N VAL A 96 9.19 -14.16 -18.98
CA VAL A 96 8.99 -13.76 -20.37
C VAL A 96 9.56 -14.84 -21.27
N SER A 97 8.74 -15.38 -22.19
CA SER A 97 9.15 -16.45 -23.10
C SER A 97 9.78 -17.67 -22.41
N GLY A 98 9.32 -18.01 -21.21
CA GLY A 98 9.82 -19.13 -20.40
C GLY A 98 11.10 -18.84 -19.61
N ILE A 99 11.68 -17.65 -19.72
CA ILE A 99 12.82 -17.20 -18.92
C ILE A 99 12.27 -16.43 -17.73
N THR A 100 12.54 -16.93 -16.52
CA THR A 100 12.23 -16.22 -15.28
C THR A 100 13.44 -15.41 -14.82
N GLY A 101 13.20 -14.18 -14.41
CA GLY A 101 14.22 -13.40 -13.75
C GLY A 101 13.67 -12.22 -12.97
N THR A 102 14.56 -11.61 -12.20
CA THR A 102 14.26 -10.45 -11.39
C THR A 102 14.50 -9.17 -12.21
N VAL A 103 13.46 -8.34 -12.29
CA VAL A 103 13.44 -7.10 -13.07
C VAL A 103 13.24 -5.94 -12.10
N ASP A 104 14.11 -4.93 -12.15
CA ASP A 104 13.81 -3.67 -11.46
C ASP A 104 12.99 -2.77 -12.38
N VAL A 105 11.96 -2.15 -11.83
CA VAL A 105 11.02 -1.31 -12.57
C VAL A 105 10.89 0.07 -11.93
N ILE A 106 10.82 1.08 -12.78
CA ILE A 106 10.37 2.44 -12.43
C ILE A 106 9.30 2.80 -13.46
N ALA A 107 8.10 3.10 -12.98
CA ALA A 107 7.00 3.60 -13.79
C ALA A 107 6.57 4.97 -13.24
N VAL A 108 6.45 5.97 -14.10
CA VAL A 108 5.96 7.32 -13.76
C VAL A 108 5.00 7.75 -14.86
N ASP A 109 3.76 8.03 -14.49
CA ASP A 109 2.67 8.30 -15.43
C ASP A 109 2.57 7.19 -16.49
N GLN A 110 2.93 7.49 -17.75
CA GLN A 110 2.91 6.56 -18.87
C GLN A 110 4.29 5.95 -19.20
N ASP A 111 5.35 6.46 -18.58
CA ASP A 111 6.72 6.03 -18.87
C ASP A 111 7.11 4.85 -17.99
N VAL A 112 7.61 3.79 -18.61
CA VAL A 112 8.11 2.59 -17.92
C VAL A 112 9.57 2.34 -18.27
N TYR A 113 10.36 2.13 -17.23
CA TYR A 113 11.78 1.84 -17.29
C TYR A 113 12.06 0.51 -16.61
N LEU A 114 12.77 -0.38 -17.31
CA LEU A 114 13.17 -1.67 -16.77
C LEU A 114 14.69 -1.80 -16.72
N LYS A 115 15.19 -2.51 -15.72
CA LYS A 115 16.56 -3.00 -15.65
C LYS A 115 16.53 -4.51 -15.49
N PHE A 116 16.93 -5.23 -16.54
CA PHE A 116 16.95 -6.68 -16.59
C PHE A 116 18.31 -7.15 -17.12
N PHE A 117 19.19 -7.59 -16.20
CA PHE A 117 20.59 -7.95 -16.49
C PHE A 117 21.44 -6.87 -17.18
N THR A 118 20.97 -5.63 -17.25
CA THR A 118 21.68 -4.48 -17.78
C THR A 118 22.26 -3.61 -16.65
N PRO A 119 23.35 -2.85 -16.90
CA PRO A 119 23.90 -1.92 -15.90
C PRO A 119 22.96 -0.76 -15.54
N GLY A 120 22.03 -0.43 -16.43
CA GLY A 120 21.12 0.70 -16.27
C GLY A 120 19.70 0.41 -16.73
N TYR A 121 18.81 1.35 -16.43
CA TYR A 121 17.43 1.34 -16.84
C TYR A 121 17.28 1.72 -18.31
N ALA A 122 16.46 0.97 -19.03
CA ALA A 122 16.05 1.30 -20.39
C ALA A 122 14.55 1.62 -20.40
N LYS A 123 14.16 2.67 -21.12
CA LYS A 123 12.74 2.95 -21.39
C LYS A 123 12.19 1.86 -22.31
N ILE A 124 11.02 1.33 -21.98
CA ILE A 124 10.35 0.28 -22.75
C ILE A 124 8.87 0.60 -22.94
N ASP A 125 8.23 -0.08 -23.89
CA ASP A 125 6.77 -0.17 -23.96
C ASP A 125 6.31 -1.49 -23.31
N PRO A 126 5.57 -1.46 -22.19
CA PRO A 126 5.12 -2.68 -21.52
C PRO A 126 4.17 -3.51 -22.39
N LYS A 127 3.50 -2.89 -23.39
CA LYS A 127 2.62 -3.58 -24.34
C LYS A 127 3.38 -4.59 -25.21
N THR A 128 4.66 -4.36 -25.47
CA THR A 128 5.52 -5.32 -26.22
C THR A 128 5.60 -6.68 -25.53
N TYR A 129 5.37 -6.73 -24.22
CA TYR A 129 5.40 -7.96 -23.41
C TYR A 129 4.01 -8.40 -22.94
N GLY A 130 2.94 -7.74 -23.40
CA GLY A 130 1.57 -8.00 -22.93
C GLY A 130 1.35 -7.64 -21.46
N ALA A 131 2.17 -6.76 -20.90
CA ALA A 131 2.09 -6.33 -19.51
C ALA A 131 1.39 -4.97 -19.38
N PRO A 132 0.63 -4.72 -18.29
CA PRO A 132 0.09 -3.40 -17.98
C PRO A 132 1.19 -2.46 -17.45
N ASN A 133 0.91 -1.16 -17.45
CA ASN A 133 1.79 -0.16 -16.84
C ASN A 133 1.65 -0.21 -15.30
N PRO A 134 2.72 -0.49 -14.53
CA PRO A 134 2.66 -0.58 -13.07
C PRO A 134 2.20 0.69 -12.34
N ALA A 135 2.38 1.88 -12.93
CA ALA A 135 1.88 3.13 -12.35
C ALA A 135 0.34 3.14 -12.21
N GLN A 136 -0.37 2.33 -13.01
CA GLN A 136 -1.82 2.21 -12.95
C GLN A 136 -2.32 1.52 -11.67
N LEU A 137 -1.46 0.80 -10.93
CA LEU A 137 -1.83 0.16 -9.66
C LEU A 137 -2.28 1.17 -8.60
N VAL A 138 -1.77 2.39 -8.67
CA VAL A 138 -2.05 3.49 -7.72
C VAL A 138 -2.71 4.67 -8.40
N GLN A 139 -3.24 4.49 -9.60
CA GLN A 139 -3.96 5.54 -10.30
C GLN A 139 -5.40 5.65 -9.73
N PRO A 140 -5.86 6.86 -9.36
CA PRO A 140 -7.25 7.05 -8.96
C PRO A 140 -8.21 6.76 -10.12
N PRO A 141 -9.37 6.13 -9.87
CA PRO A 141 -10.29 5.66 -10.91
C PRO A 141 -10.85 6.76 -11.84
N ASP A 142 -10.88 8.03 -11.40
CA ASP A 142 -11.45 9.13 -12.20
C ASP A 142 -10.47 9.75 -13.20
N ARG A 143 -9.17 9.38 -13.15
CA ARG A 143 -8.15 10.04 -13.98
C ARG A 143 -8.11 9.59 -15.44
N ASP A 144 -8.68 8.44 -15.79
CA ASP A 144 -8.70 7.93 -17.18
C ASP A 144 -9.62 8.74 -18.12
N HIS A 145 -10.59 9.49 -17.56
CA HIS A 145 -11.58 10.24 -18.34
C HIS A 145 -11.31 11.74 -18.42
N GLN A 146 -10.38 12.28 -17.63
CA GLN A 146 -10.15 13.74 -17.56
C GLN A 146 -9.39 14.26 -18.79
N SER A 147 -8.46 13.47 -19.33
CA SER A 147 -7.70 13.82 -20.54
C SER A 147 -8.58 13.89 -21.79
N ASP A 148 -9.61 13.04 -21.88
CA ASP A 148 -10.58 13.07 -23.00
C ASP A 148 -11.57 14.25 -22.91
N GLN A 149 -11.83 14.75 -21.69
CA GLN A 149 -12.73 15.89 -21.49
C GLN A 149 -12.04 17.24 -21.75
N GLN A 150 -10.74 17.35 -21.52
CA GLN A 150 -9.99 18.58 -21.82
C GLN A 150 -9.86 18.85 -23.32
N ASP A 151 -9.87 17.80 -24.15
CA ASP A 151 -9.85 17.93 -25.63
C ASP A 151 -11.26 18.14 -26.23
N ARG A 152 -12.32 18.00 -25.42
CA ARG A 152 -13.72 18.26 -25.81
C ARG A 152 -14.23 19.65 -25.43
N ALA A 153 -13.37 20.54 -24.93
CA ALA A 153 -13.78 21.93 -24.71
C ALA A 153 -14.19 22.55 -26.07
N PRO A 154 -15.46 22.95 -26.26
CA PRO A 154 -15.86 23.57 -27.51
C PRO A 154 -15.07 24.87 -27.70
N GLY A 155 -14.30 24.91 -28.79
CA GLY A 155 -13.49 26.05 -29.16
C GLY A 155 -14.29 27.35 -29.03
N ARG A 156 -13.69 28.32 -28.33
CA ARG A 156 -14.08 29.72 -28.41
C ARG A 156 -14.12 30.09 -29.90
N ARG A 157 -15.32 30.14 -30.49
CA ARG A 157 -15.51 30.79 -31.78
C ARG A 157 -15.04 32.22 -31.61
N GLY A 158 -14.10 32.62 -32.46
CA GLY A 158 -13.53 33.95 -32.49
C GLY A 158 -14.64 35.00 -32.49
N GLN A 159 -14.67 35.78 -31.42
CA GLN A 159 -15.28 37.09 -31.41
C GLN A 159 -14.15 38.07 -31.74
N GLY A 160 -14.04 38.41 -33.02
CA GLY A 160 -13.25 39.54 -33.51
C GLY A 160 -14.18 40.72 -33.81
N PRO A 161 -13.68 41.96 -33.75
CA PRO A 161 -14.46 43.20 -33.75
C PRO A 161 -15.23 43.47 -35.04
#